data_AF-A0A453BEU1-F1
#
_entry.id   AF-A0A453BEU1-F1
#
_cell.length_a   1.000
_cell.length_b   1.000
_cell.length_c   1.000
_cell.angle_alpha   90.00
_cell.angle_beta   90.00
_cell.angle_gamma   90.00
#
_symmetry.space_group_name_H-M   'P 1'
#
loop_
_entity.id
_entity.type
_entity.pdbx_description
1 polymer ?
#
loop_
_entity_poly.entity_id
_entity_poly.type
_entity_poly.pdbx_seq_one_letter_code
_entity_poly.pdbx_strand_id
1 'polypeptide(L)'
;MALSDLRLQAGLEFEDKIRKNLGSTVNHLEGTHSKEFFLVAQFSRSKIRLNLDTVGLTLQSCLGGNAARFKVSFLRNWCFKLSVASKDVGFSIYNGGNIANENFSVHFFLWGNGG
;
A
#
# COMPACT_ATOMS: atom_id res chain seq x y z
N MET A 1 -16.86 17.18 -4.93
CA MET A 1 -15.43 17.02 -5.28
C MET A 1 -14.55 16.71 -4.05
N ALA A 2 -15.03 15.92 -3.07
CA ALA A 2 -14.39 15.84 -1.73
C ALA A 2 -13.85 14.45 -1.34
N LEU A 3 -14.17 13.39 -2.09
CA LEU A 3 -13.77 12.02 -1.72
C LEU A 3 -12.28 11.74 -1.96
N SER A 4 -11.65 12.39 -2.95
CA SER A 4 -10.23 12.19 -3.25
C SER A 4 -9.32 12.83 -2.20
N ASP A 5 -9.74 13.97 -1.64
CA ASP A 5 -8.94 14.78 -0.71
C ASP A 5 -8.83 14.12 0.68
N LEU A 6 -9.96 13.64 1.22
CA LEU A 6 -10.02 12.91 2.48
C LEU A 6 -9.17 11.64 2.48
N ARG A 7 -9.03 10.99 1.31
CA ARG A 7 -8.23 9.77 1.19
C ARG A 7 -6.75 10.08 1.15
N LEU A 8 -6.34 11.06 0.35
CA LEU A 8 -4.96 11.55 0.34
C LEU A 8 -4.51 11.95 1.75
N GLN A 9 -5.39 12.58 2.54
CA GLN A 9 -5.13 12.89 3.93
C GLN A 9 -4.87 11.63 4.77
N ALA A 10 -5.72 10.60 4.66
CA ALA A 10 -5.52 9.33 5.36
C ALA A 10 -4.18 8.66 5.00
N GLY A 11 -3.78 8.69 3.73
CA GLY A 11 -2.47 8.23 3.29
C GLY A 11 -1.32 9.04 3.88
N LEU A 12 -1.46 10.37 3.96
CA LEU A 12 -0.48 11.25 4.61
C LEU A 12 -0.36 10.97 6.12
N GLU A 13 -1.47 10.78 6.81
CA GLU A 13 -1.48 10.43 8.23
C GLU A 13 -0.84 9.06 8.48
N PHE A 14 -1.08 8.10 7.58
CA PHE A 14 -0.40 6.81 7.64
C PHE A 14 1.10 6.96 7.42
N GLU A 15 1.52 7.73 6.41
CA GLU A 15 2.93 8.02 6.17
C GLU A 15 3.59 8.71 7.36
N ASP A 16 2.96 9.72 7.95
CA ASP A 16 3.45 10.42 9.13
C ASP A 16 3.56 9.47 10.33
N LYS A 17 2.58 8.58 10.52
CA LYS A 17 2.63 7.55 11.56
C LYS A 17 3.79 6.58 11.35
N ILE A 18 4.02 6.15 10.11
CA ILE A 18 5.15 5.28 9.75
C ILE A 18 6.47 6.01 9.99
N ARG A 19 6.57 7.28 9.59
CA ARG A 19 7.75 8.12 9.82
C ARG A 19 8.03 8.35 11.29
N LYS A 20 7.01 8.57 12.12
CA LYS A 20 7.15 8.74 13.57
C LYS A 20 7.45 7.45 14.30
N ASN A 21 6.82 6.33 13.91
CA ASN A 21 6.95 5.05 14.60
C ASN A 21 8.21 4.29 14.20
N LEU A 22 8.58 4.34 12.91
CA LEU A 22 9.67 3.54 12.34
C LEU A 22 10.88 4.38 11.91
N GLY A 23 10.76 5.72 11.90
CA GLY A 23 11.82 6.59 11.37
C GLY A 23 12.06 6.44 9.87
N SER A 24 11.16 5.75 9.16
CA SER A 24 11.32 5.37 7.76
C SER A 24 10.10 5.81 6.93
N THR A 25 10.24 5.80 5.61
CA THR A 25 9.16 6.11 4.68
C THR A 25 8.37 4.85 4.30
N VAL A 26 7.16 5.01 3.78
CA VAL A 26 6.34 3.88 3.30
C VAL A 26 6.99 3.21 2.09
N ASN A 27 7.58 4.02 1.22
CA ASN A 27 8.24 3.56 -0.01
C ASN A 27 9.73 3.33 0.22
N HIS A 28 10.27 2.33 -0.49
CA HIS A 28 11.71 2.07 -0.50
C HIS A 28 12.45 3.25 -1.14
N LEU A 29 13.40 3.79 -0.39
CA LEU A 29 14.33 4.80 -0.87
C LEU A 29 15.60 4.07 -1.32
N GLU A 30 15.93 4.22 -2.61
CA GLU A 30 17.16 3.65 -3.16
C GLU A 30 18.37 4.28 -2.46
N GLY A 31 19.13 3.46 -1.72
CA GLY A 31 20.29 3.91 -0.93
C GLY A 31 20.17 3.72 0.58
N THR A 32 19.04 3.24 1.10
CA THR A 32 18.96 2.83 2.52
C THR A 32 19.36 1.37 2.68
N HIS A 33 19.95 1.01 3.82
CA HIS A 33 20.25 -0.37 4.20
C HIS A 33 18.99 -1.23 4.48
N SER A 34 17.79 -0.70 4.26
CA SER A 34 16.53 -1.37 4.56
C SER A 34 16.16 -2.37 3.45
N LYS A 35 15.95 -3.63 3.83
CA LYS A 35 15.49 -4.67 2.91
C LYS A 35 14.05 -4.37 2.47
N GLU A 36 13.85 -4.31 1.15
CA GLU A 36 12.53 -4.26 0.54
C GLU A 36 11.68 -5.44 1.05
N PHE A 37 10.47 -5.13 1.50
CA PHE A 37 9.51 -6.13 1.94
C PHE A 37 8.35 -6.19 0.96
N PHE A 38 7.80 -7.37 0.73
CA PHE A 38 6.71 -7.56 -0.22
C PHE A 38 5.40 -7.85 0.51
N LEU A 39 4.33 -7.28 -0.02
CA LEU A 39 2.96 -7.50 0.43
C LEU A 39 2.08 -7.87 -0.76
N VAL A 40 0.94 -8.49 -0.47
CA VAL A 40 -0.11 -8.74 -1.45
C VAL A 40 -1.32 -7.89 -1.13
N ALA A 41 -1.73 -7.06 -2.07
CA ALA A 41 -3.01 -6.38 -2.07
C ALA A 41 -4.00 -7.20 -2.91
N GLN A 42 -4.99 -7.81 -2.26
CA GLN A 42 -6.09 -8.50 -2.92
C GLN A 42 -7.30 -7.59 -2.98
N PHE A 43 -7.82 -7.36 -4.18
CA PHE A 43 -9.06 -6.61 -4.36
C PHE A 43 -10.22 -7.60 -4.41
N SER A 44 -11.19 -7.46 -3.49
CA SER A 44 -12.40 -8.29 -3.45
C SER A 44 -13.56 -7.66 -4.21
N ARG A 45 -13.59 -6.33 -4.24
CA ARG A 45 -14.61 -5.53 -4.95
C ARG A 45 -13.92 -4.42 -5.70
N SER A 46 -14.31 -4.18 -6.95
CA SER A 46 -13.90 -2.98 -7.68
C SER A 46 -14.98 -2.54 -8.66
N LYS A 47 -15.40 -1.28 -8.55
CA LYS A 47 -16.20 -0.55 -9.55
C LYS A 47 -15.33 0.14 -10.59
N ILE A 48 -14.01 0.17 -10.39
CA ILE A 48 -13.02 0.80 -11.27
C ILE A 48 -12.16 -0.27 -11.95
N ARG A 49 -11.60 0.05 -13.13
CA ARG A 49 -10.64 -0.85 -13.79
C ARG A 49 -9.36 -0.96 -12.97
N LEU A 50 -9.09 -2.17 -12.47
CA LEU A 50 -7.89 -2.50 -11.71
C LEU A 50 -6.70 -2.67 -12.66
N ASN A 51 -6.01 -1.57 -12.93
CA ASN A 51 -4.73 -1.56 -13.64
C ASN A 51 -3.59 -1.33 -12.66
N LEU A 52 -2.35 -1.62 -13.06
CA LEU A 52 -1.16 -1.38 -12.23
C LEU A 52 -1.09 0.09 -11.76
N ASP A 53 -1.37 1.04 -12.66
CA ASP A 53 -1.42 2.47 -12.35
C ASP A 53 -2.53 2.82 -11.36
N THR A 54 -3.76 2.33 -11.60
CA THR A 54 -4.91 2.59 -10.71
C THR A 54 -4.68 2.03 -9.32
N VAL A 55 -4.11 0.82 -9.24
CA VAL A 55 -3.74 0.16 -7.98
C VAL A 55 -2.65 0.97 -7.27
N GLY A 56 -1.60 1.39 -7.99
CA GLY A 56 -0.54 2.23 -7.43
C GLY A 56 -1.08 3.55 -6.87
N LEU A 57 -1.94 4.26 -7.61
CA LEU A 57 -2.58 5.51 -7.15
C LEU A 57 -3.51 5.27 -5.95
N THR A 58 -4.21 4.15 -5.94
CA THR A 58 -5.07 3.75 -4.83
C THR A 58 -4.25 3.49 -3.56
N LEU A 59 -3.15 2.74 -3.69
CA LEU A 59 -2.22 2.48 -2.60
C LEU A 59 -1.59 3.78 -2.10
N GLN A 60 -1.14 4.65 -3.00
CA GLN A 60 -0.62 5.96 -2.65
C GLN A 60 -1.64 6.80 -1.88
N SER A 61 -2.90 6.76 -2.29
CA SER A 61 -3.95 7.50 -1.59
C SER A 61 -4.23 6.91 -0.20
N CYS A 62 -4.16 5.59 -0.02
CA CYS A 62 -4.50 4.96 1.26
C CYS A 62 -3.33 4.88 2.24
N LEU A 63 -2.12 4.69 1.73
CA LEU A 63 -0.91 4.41 2.50
C LEU A 63 0.07 5.59 2.45
N GLY A 64 -0.13 6.55 1.55
CA GLY A 64 0.82 7.63 1.30
C GLY A 64 1.97 7.25 0.36
N GLY A 65 2.95 8.14 0.29
CA GLY A 65 4.15 7.99 -0.51
C GLY A 65 3.96 8.09 -2.02
N ASN A 66 4.61 7.23 -2.80
CA ASN A 66 4.68 7.32 -4.25
C ASN A 66 4.26 6.02 -4.95
N ALA A 67 3.21 6.09 -5.77
CA ALA A 67 2.66 4.99 -6.56
C ALA A 67 3.71 4.22 -7.37
N ALA A 68 4.69 4.92 -7.96
CA ALA A 68 5.72 4.32 -8.80
C ALA A 68 6.75 3.52 -7.98
N ARG A 69 6.91 3.82 -6.69
CA ARG A 69 7.89 3.18 -5.81
C ARG A 69 7.38 1.89 -5.18
N PHE A 70 6.08 1.65 -5.20
CA PHE A 70 5.48 0.40 -4.73
C PHE A 70 5.76 -0.80 -5.63
N LYS A 71 6.39 -0.64 -6.81
CA LYS A 71 6.73 -1.73 -7.75
C LYS A 71 5.56 -2.72 -7.94
N VAL A 72 4.35 -2.17 -8.13
CA VAL A 72 3.12 -2.96 -8.18
C VAL A 72 3.17 -3.93 -9.36
N SER A 73 2.95 -5.21 -9.08
CA SER A 73 2.93 -6.28 -10.09
C SER A 73 1.65 -7.09 -9.96
N PHE A 74 1.00 -7.36 -11.08
CA PHE A 74 -0.18 -8.23 -11.10
C PHE A 74 0.23 -9.68 -10.82
N LEU A 75 -0.51 -10.36 -9.94
CA LEU A 75 -0.33 -11.77 -9.65
C LEU A 75 -1.42 -12.59 -10.34
N ARG A 76 -2.55 -12.80 -9.67
CA ARG A 76 -3.70 -13.58 -10.17
C ARG A 76 -4.97 -13.21 -9.38
N ASN A 77 -6.15 -13.37 -9.97
CA ASN A 77 -7.44 -13.19 -9.27
C ASN A 77 -7.57 -11.86 -8.52
N TRP A 78 -7.15 -10.75 -9.14
CA TRP A 78 -7.15 -9.41 -8.54
C TRP A 78 -6.22 -9.25 -7.31
N CYS A 79 -5.24 -10.14 -7.17
CA CYS A 79 -4.12 -9.96 -6.27
C CYS A 79 -2.98 -9.25 -6.98
N PHE A 80 -2.40 -8.27 -6.29
CA PHE A 80 -1.27 -7.48 -6.75
C PHE A 80 -0.17 -7.55 -5.70
N LYS A 81 1.05 -7.83 -6.14
CA LYS A 81 2.24 -7.72 -5.31
C LYS A 81 2.66 -6.26 -5.25
N LEU A 82 2.98 -5.76 -4.06
CA LEU A 82 3.60 -4.46 -3.88
C LEU A 82 4.86 -4.61 -3.00
N SER A 83 5.78 -3.66 -3.16
CA SER A 83 7.01 -3.55 -2.38
C SER A 83 6.93 -2.33 -1.46
N VAL A 84 7.40 -2.48 -0.24
CA VAL A 84 7.47 -1.43 0.79
C VAL A 84 8.88 -1.32 1.35
N ALA A 85 9.15 -0.21 2.05
CA ALA A 85 10.50 0.11 2.51
C ALA A 85 11.12 -0.91 3.48
N SER A 86 10.32 -1.50 4.36
CA SER A 86 10.79 -2.45 5.38
C SER A 86 9.69 -3.40 5.86
N LYS A 87 10.10 -4.47 6.57
CA LYS A 87 9.19 -5.44 7.19
C LYS A 87 8.21 -4.76 8.14
N ASP A 88 8.68 -3.84 8.98
CA ASP A 88 7.84 -3.12 9.95
C ASP A 88 6.76 -2.25 9.30
N VAL A 89 7.08 -1.62 8.15
CA VAL A 89 6.07 -0.92 7.34
C VAL A 89 5.03 -1.91 6.84
N GLY A 90 5.48 -3.06 6.34
CA GLY A 90 4.60 -4.11 5.85
C GLY A 90 3.64 -4.62 6.95
N PHE A 91 4.17 -4.84 8.15
CA PHE A 91 3.36 -5.21 9.32
C PHE A 91 2.41 -4.12 9.76
N SER A 92 2.80 -2.84 9.68
CA SER A 92 1.93 -1.72 10.01
C SER A 92 0.73 -1.62 9.05
N ILE A 93 0.95 -1.90 7.76
CA ILE A 93 -0.11 -1.97 6.75
C ILE A 93 -1.03 -3.15 7.03
N TYR A 94 -0.44 -4.33 7.28
CA TYR A 94 -1.19 -5.53 7.63
C TYR A 94 -2.05 -5.34 8.89
N ASN A 95 -1.47 -4.73 9.93
CA ASN A 95 -2.15 -4.42 11.18
C ASN A 95 -3.19 -3.29 11.03
N GLY A 96 -3.04 -2.43 10.02
CA GLY A 96 -4.04 -1.44 9.63
C GLY A 96 -5.32 -2.06 9.07
N GLY A 97 -5.28 -3.33 8.64
CA GLY A 97 -6.43 -4.11 8.24
C GLY A 97 -6.89 -3.86 6.80
N ASN A 98 -8.14 -4.26 6.52
CA ASN A 98 -8.75 -4.14 5.19
C ASN A 98 -9.25 -2.72 4.92
N ILE A 99 -8.94 -2.21 3.73
CA ILE A 99 -9.39 -0.89 3.28
C ILE A 99 -10.56 -1.08 2.32
N ALA A 100 -11.77 -0.82 2.81
CA ALA A 100 -13.01 -0.91 2.02
C ALA A 100 -13.62 0.46 1.78
N ASN A 101 -14.12 0.67 0.57
CA ASN A 101 -14.83 1.87 0.14
C ASN A 101 -15.97 1.51 -0.81
N GLU A 102 -16.80 2.50 -1.15
CA GLU A 102 -17.91 2.32 -2.10
C GLU A 102 -17.45 1.92 -3.51
N ASN A 103 -16.23 2.30 -3.89
CA ASN A 103 -15.63 1.98 -5.19
C ASN A 103 -14.87 0.65 -5.17
N PHE A 104 -14.16 0.32 -4.09
CA PHE A 104 -13.33 -0.90 -4.04
C PHE A 104 -13.10 -1.38 -2.62
N SER A 105 -12.74 -2.65 -2.46
CA SER A 105 -12.26 -3.24 -1.20
C SER A 105 -10.94 -3.94 -1.43
N VAL A 106 -9.92 -3.58 -0.65
CA VAL A 106 -8.56 -4.12 -0.74
C VAL A 106 -8.09 -4.68 0.61
N HIS A 107 -7.76 -5.96 0.59
CA HIS A 107 -7.20 -6.70 1.72
C HIS A 107 -5.68 -6.83 1.53
N PHE A 108 -4.93 -6.63 2.61
CA PHE A 108 -3.48 -6.79 2.61
C PHE A 108 -3.08 -8.10 3.27
N PHE A 109 -2.18 -8.83 2.62
CA PHE A 109 -1.60 -10.07 3.11
C PHE A 109 -0.08 -10.02 3.04
N LEU A 110 0.58 -10.72 3.95
CA LEU A 110 2.02 -10.89 3.93
C LEU A 110 2.44 -11.79 2.76
N TRP A 111 3.49 -11.42 2.03
CA TRP A 111 4.05 -12.23 0.95
C TRP A 111 5.09 -13.21 1.49
N GLY A 112 4.96 -14.50 1.13
CA GLY A 112 5.74 -15.57 1.75
C GLY A 112 5.21 -15.90 3.16
N ASN A 113 5.68 -16.99 3.76
CA ASN A 113 5.19 -17.58 5.02
C ASN A 113 5.44 -16.71 6.29
N GLY A 114 5.15 -15.39 6.25
CA GLY A 114 5.40 -14.44 7.34
C GLY A 114 6.68 -13.60 7.22
N GLY A 115 7.43 -13.76 6.13
CA GLY A 115 8.69 -13.05 5.87
C GLY A 115 9.89 -13.68 6.53
#